data_AF-A0A970F0F8-F1
#
_entry.id   AF-A0A970F0F8-F1
#
_cell.length_a   1.000
_cell.length_b   1.000
_cell.length_c   1.000
_cell.angle_alpha   90.00
_cell.angle_beta   90.00
_cell.angle_gamma   90.00
#
_symmetry.space_group_name_H-M   'P 1'
#
loop_
_entity.id
_entity.type
_entity.pdbx_description
1 polymer ?
#
loop_
_entity_poly.entity_id
_entity_poly.type
_entity_poly.pdbx_seq_one_letter_code
_entity_poly.pdbx_strand_id
1 'polypeptide(L)'
;MLETLATSASAATVAILGGDDIVYGEAFGMANPRDQVPASTHTQFNIGLISKVFAAAAILMLRDDSLIGLDEPVIAHLPEFTMAHPRHTLITVRMLLNHTSGLPGTHAAMTASPWPKPSSSAPQA
;
A
#
# COMPACT_ATOMS: atom_id res chain seq x y z
N MET A 1 16.61 -10.63 29.91
CA MET A 1 16.67 -11.73 28.94
C MET A 1 15.58 -11.48 27.91
N LEU A 2 15.87 -10.65 26.91
CA LEU A 2 14.98 -10.44 25.77
C LEU A 2 15.46 -11.43 24.71
N GLU A 3 14.72 -12.52 24.54
CA GLU A 3 14.94 -13.42 23.42
C GLU A 3 14.71 -12.63 22.14
N THR A 4 15.79 -12.47 21.37
CA THR A 4 15.75 -11.94 20.02
C THR A 4 14.81 -12.82 19.22
N LEU A 5 13.58 -12.34 18.98
CA LEU A 5 12.78 -12.84 17.87
C LEU A 5 13.66 -12.63 16.64
N ALA A 6 14.19 -13.72 16.07
CA ALA A 6 14.92 -13.69 14.83
C ALA A 6 13.94 -13.31 13.71
N THR A 7 13.62 -12.03 13.62
CA THR A 7 12.87 -11.45 12.52
C THR A 7 13.82 -11.33 11.33
N SER A 8 13.39 -11.77 10.16
CA SER A 8 14.09 -11.51 8.89
C SER A 8 14.16 -10.02 8.53
N ALA A 9 13.47 -9.15 9.28
CA ALA A 9 13.54 -7.71 9.13
C ALA A 9 14.88 -7.17 9.66
N SER A 10 15.57 -6.38 8.85
CA SER A 10 16.83 -5.74 9.25
C SER A 10 16.65 -4.58 10.20
N ALA A 11 15.49 -3.90 10.16
CA ALA A 11 15.17 -2.75 11.00
C ALA A 11 13.66 -2.60 11.23
N ALA A 12 13.32 -1.94 12.34
CA ALA A 12 11.97 -1.49 12.64
C ALA A 12 12.03 -0.19 13.46
N THR A 13 10.98 0.63 13.36
CA THR A 13 10.78 1.80 14.22
C THR A 13 9.36 1.77 14.75
N VAL A 14 9.21 2.01 16.05
CA VAL A 14 7.93 1.96 16.76
C VAL A 14 7.71 3.30 17.45
N ALA A 15 6.49 3.82 17.34
CA ALA A 15 6.01 4.95 18.12
C ALA A 15 4.65 4.62 18.73
N ILE A 16 4.43 5.01 19.99
CA ILE A 16 3.16 4.91 20.70
C ILE A 16 2.73 6.32 21.06
N LEU A 17 1.51 6.69 20.69
CA LEU A 17 0.92 7.98 21.01
C LEU A 17 0.00 7.86 22.23
N GLY A 18 0.07 8.85 23.12
CA GLY A 18 -0.87 9.06 24.21
C GLY A 18 -1.42 10.48 24.12
N GLY A 19 -2.66 10.63 23.67
CA GLY A 19 -3.17 11.95 23.26
C GLY A 19 -2.44 12.44 22.02
N ASP A 20 -1.96 13.68 22.05
CA ASP A 20 -1.21 14.31 20.96
C ASP A 20 0.32 14.07 21.07
N ASP A 21 0.78 13.41 22.14
CA ASP A 21 2.19 13.20 22.43
C ASP A 21 2.67 11.79 22.10
N ILE A 22 3.90 11.67 21.60
CA ILE A 22 4.60 10.38 21.50
C ILE A 22 5.12 10.03 22.89
N VAL A 23 4.50 9.04 23.54
CA VAL A 23 4.87 8.56 24.88
C VAL A 23 5.97 7.51 24.85
N TYR A 24 6.22 6.91 23.68
CA TYR A 24 7.33 5.99 23.44
C TYR A 24 7.73 6.02 21.97
N GLY A 25 9.03 6.06 21.69
CA GLY A 25 9.57 6.07 20.34
C GLY A 25 10.95 5.43 20.31
N GLU A 26 11.11 4.34 19.58
CA GLU A 26 12.37 3.59 19.52
C GLU A 26 12.60 2.98 18.13
N ALA A 27 13.87 2.82 17.76
CA ALA A 27 14.28 2.16 16.54
C ALA A 27 15.19 0.96 16.87
N PHE A 28 14.99 -0.13 16.13
CA PHE A 28 15.68 -1.40 16.31
C PHE A 28 16.36 -1.81 15.01
N GLY A 29 17.53 -2.42 15.13
CA GLY A 29 18.26 -3.01 14.00
C GLY A 29 19.04 -2.02 13.15
N MET A 30 19.36 -2.45 11.92
CA MET A 30 20.18 -1.75 10.94
C MET A 30 19.34 -1.34 9.74
N ALA A 31 19.20 -0.03 9.50
CA ALA A 31 18.59 0.51 8.29
C ALA A 31 19.33 0.03 7.04
N ASN A 32 20.65 -0.14 7.13
CA ASN A 32 21.46 -0.79 6.10
C ASN A 32 22.48 -1.73 6.75
N PRO A 33 22.24 -3.05 6.78
CA PRO A 33 23.17 -4.02 7.36
C PRO A 33 24.52 -4.11 6.63
N ARG A 34 24.56 -3.87 5.31
CA ARG A 34 25.82 -3.96 4.53
C ARG A 34 26.79 -2.86 4.94
N ASP A 35 26.26 -1.66 5.12
CA ASP A 35 27.04 -0.47 5.48
C ASP A 35 27.03 -0.21 7.00
N GLN A 36 26.48 -1.14 7.79
CA GLN A 36 26.37 -1.06 9.25
C GLN A 36 25.70 0.25 9.73
N VAL A 37 24.68 0.71 9.00
CA VAL A 37 23.93 1.91 9.36
C VAL A 37 22.80 1.54 10.32
N PRO A 38 22.83 1.99 11.59
CA PRO A 38 21.77 1.72 12.54
C PRO A 38 20.47 2.43 12.13
N ALA A 39 19.34 1.82 12.45
CA ALA A 39 18.05 2.51 12.34
C ALA A 39 17.94 3.61 13.40
N SER A 40 17.17 4.65 13.09
CA SER A 40 16.81 5.72 14.01
C SER A 40 15.32 6.01 13.89
N THR A 41 14.76 6.80 14.81
CA THR A 41 13.37 7.26 14.72
C THR A 41 13.09 8.14 13.50
N HIS A 42 14.13 8.55 12.76
CA HIS A 42 14.02 9.30 11.50
C HIS A 42 14.28 8.44 10.25
N THR A 43 14.51 7.13 10.40
CA THR A 43 14.70 6.23 9.25
C THR A 43 13.41 6.17 8.42
N GLN A 44 13.54 6.43 7.12
CA GLN A 44 12.43 6.32 6.18
C GLN A 44 12.28 4.88 5.69
N PHE A 45 11.03 4.42 5.63
CA PHE A 45 10.67 3.09 5.13
C PHE A 45 9.69 3.21 3.97
N ASN A 46 9.73 2.26 3.04
CA ASN A 46 8.68 2.12 2.03
C ASN A 46 7.40 1.60 2.70
N ILE A 47 6.38 2.46 2.80
CA ILE A 47 5.15 2.17 3.56
C ILE A 47 4.15 1.25 2.82
N GLY A 48 4.41 0.93 1.54
CA GLY A 48 3.64 -0.03 0.76
C GLY A 48 2.13 0.27 0.74
N LEU A 49 1.32 -0.68 1.20
CA LEU A 49 -0.14 -0.56 1.15
C LEU A 49 -0.72 0.52 2.07
N ILE A 50 0.05 1.01 3.06
CA ILE A 50 -0.35 2.14 3.91
C ILE A 50 -0.63 3.39 3.07
N SER A 51 0.01 3.53 1.91
CA SER A 51 -0.25 4.61 0.95
C SER A 51 -1.75 4.75 0.56
N LYS A 52 -2.54 3.67 0.64
CA LYS A 52 -3.99 3.71 0.35
C LYS A 52 -4.76 4.60 1.33
N VAL A 53 -4.33 4.70 2.59
CA VAL A 53 -5.00 5.54 3.58
C VAL A 53 -4.91 7.01 3.17
N PHE A 54 -3.75 7.45 2.67
CA PHE A 54 -3.56 8.81 2.16
C PHE A 54 -4.41 9.07 0.91
N ALA A 55 -4.44 8.13 -0.04
CA ALA A 55 -5.28 8.25 -1.22
C ALA A 55 -6.78 8.30 -0.87
N ALA A 56 -7.22 7.48 0.07
CA ALA A 56 -8.59 7.49 0.58
C ALA A 56 -8.94 8.82 1.25
N ALA A 57 -8.05 9.35 2.10
CA ALA A 57 -8.23 10.65 2.74
C ALA A 57 -8.37 11.77 1.69
N ALA A 58 -7.51 11.79 0.67
CA ALA A 58 -7.59 12.78 -0.42
C ALA A 58 -8.94 12.69 -1.17
N ILE A 59 -9.44 11.48 -1.45
CA ILE A 59 -10.76 11.30 -2.09
C ILE A 59 -11.89 11.81 -1.19
N LEU A 60 -11.81 11.57 0.13
CA LEU A 60 -12.81 12.07 1.07
C LEU A 60 -12.78 13.60 1.21
N MET A 61 -11.59 14.22 1.16
CA MET A 61 -11.48 15.68 1.10
C MET A 61 -12.12 16.26 -0.17
N LEU A 62 -11.84 15.66 -1.34
CA LEU A 62 -12.48 16.05 -2.60
C LEU A 62 -14.00 15.88 -2.54
N ARG A 63 -14.48 14.87 -1.80
CA ARG A 63 -15.91 14.65 -1.60
C ARG A 63 -16.53 15.75 -0.75
N ASP A 64 -15.84 16.16 0.31
CA ASP A 64 -16.31 17.24 1.18
C ASP A 64 -16.37 18.57 0.42
N ASP A 65 -15.43 18.79 -0.51
CA ASP A 65 -15.43 19.92 -1.45
C ASP A 65 -16.46 19.77 -2.59
N SER A 66 -17.27 18.70 -2.59
CA SER A 66 -18.26 18.39 -3.63
C SER A 66 -17.68 18.23 -5.05
N LEU A 67 -16.39 17.91 -5.15
CA LEU A 67 -15.69 17.65 -6.42
C LEU A 67 -15.81 16.19 -6.86
N ILE A 68 -16.11 15.27 -5.93
CA ILE A 68 -16.30 13.84 -6.20
C ILE A 68 -17.44 13.27 -5.34
N GLY A 69 -18.34 12.50 -5.92
CA GLY A 69 -19.40 11.73 -5.26
C GLY A 69 -19.01 10.27 -5.06
N LEU A 70 -19.12 9.74 -3.84
CA LEU A 70 -18.73 8.35 -3.57
C LEU A 70 -19.58 7.32 -4.34
N ASP A 71 -20.84 7.64 -4.62
CA ASP A 71 -21.77 6.74 -5.32
C ASP A 71 -21.85 7.01 -6.83
N GLU A 72 -21.01 7.91 -7.34
CA GLU A 72 -20.93 8.16 -8.78
C GLU A 72 -20.04 7.12 -9.48
N PRO A 73 -20.32 6.80 -10.76
CA PRO A 73 -19.44 5.96 -11.55
C PRO A 73 -18.04 6.57 -11.75
N VAL A 74 -16.99 5.77 -11.63
CA VAL A 74 -15.59 6.19 -11.83
C VAL A 74 -15.38 6.76 -13.24
N ILE A 75 -16.12 6.27 -14.23
CA ILE A 75 -16.06 6.75 -15.61
C ILE A 75 -16.47 8.23 -15.76
N ALA A 76 -17.15 8.82 -14.77
CA ALA A 76 -17.45 10.26 -14.76
C ALA A 76 -16.17 11.11 -14.60
N HIS A 77 -15.14 10.55 -13.94
CA HIS A 77 -13.85 11.19 -13.69
C HIS A 77 -12.73 10.66 -14.58
N LEU A 78 -12.85 9.41 -15.02
CA LEU A 78 -11.89 8.72 -15.88
C LEU A 78 -12.63 8.13 -17.11
N PRO A 79 -13.01 8.96 -18.10
CA PRO A 79 -13.82 8.50 -19.25
C PRO A 79 -13.17 7.38 -20.07
N GLU A 80 -11.84 7.27 -20.04
CA GLU A 80 -11.04 6.24 -20.70
C GLU A 80 -11.01 4.91 -19.94
N PHE A 81 -11.53 4.85 -18.71
CA PHE A 81 -11.53 3.64 -17.91
C PHE A 81 -12.43 2.57 -18.53
N THR A 82 -11.82 1.47 -18.94
CA THR A 82 -12.48 0.31 -19.55
C THR A 82 -12.03 -1.00 -18.92
N MET A 83 -12.90 -2.00 -18.95
CA MET A 83 -12.57 -3.38 -18.60
C MET A 83 -13.23 -4.34 -19.58
N ALA A 84 -12.77 -5.60 -19.59
CA ALA A 84 -13.32 -6.64 -20.47
C ALA A 84 -14.84 -6.83 -20.37
N HIS A 85 -15.43 -6.64 -19.17
CA HIS A 85 -16.87 -6.73 -18.98
C HIS A 85 -17.52 -5.34 -19.04
N PRO A 86 -18.63 -5.14 -19.80
CA PRO A 86 -19.32 -3.84 -19.92
C PRO A 86 -19.89 -3.26 -18.62
N ARG A 87 -19.89 -4.01 -17.51
CA ARG A 87 -20.33 -3.53 -16.19
C ARG A 87 -19.30 -2.64 -15.52
N HIS A 88 -18.13 -2.42 -16.12
CA HIS A 88 -17.13 -1.48 -15.61
C HIS A 88 -17.68 -0.06 -15.45
N THR A 89 -18.69 0.30 -16.24
CA THR A 89 -19.42 1.58 -16.17
C THR A 89 -20.24 1.74 -14.89
N LEU A 90 -20.48 0.66 -14.14
CA LEU A 90 -21.22 0.67 -12.87
C LEU A 90 -20.29 0.75 -11.65
N ILE A 91 -18.97 0.70 -11.83
CA ILE A 91 -18.02 0.77 -10.73
C ILE A 91 -18.03 2.18 -10.16
N THR A 92 -18.41 2.32 -8.89
CA THR A 92 -18.41 3.61 -8.19
C THR A 92 -17.10 3.90 -7.49
N VAL A 93 -16.87 5.17 -7.13
CA VAL A 93 -15.72 5.59 -6.31
C VAL A 93 -15.68 4.83 -4.97
N ARG A 94 -16.83 4.62 -4.33
CA ARG A 94 -16.98 3.82 -3.09
C ARG A 94 -16.49 2.39 -3.28
N MET A 95 -16.80 1.76 -4.41
CA MET A 95 -16.37 0.39 -4.71
C MET A 95 -14.84 0.27 -4.84
N LEU A 96 -14.16 1.33 -5.26
CA LEU A 96 -12.69 1.38 -5.25
C LEU A 96 -12.14 1.51 -3.82
N LEU A 97 -12.73 2.39 -3.00
CA LEU A 97 -12.30 2.63 -1.62
C LEU A 97 -12.49 1.43 -0.69
N ASN A 98 -13.52 0.60 -0.92
CA ASN A 98 -13.86 -0.55 -0.08
C ASN A 98 -13.51 -1.91 -0.71
N HIS A 99 -12.79 -1.92 -1.84
CA HIS A 99 -12.36 -3.12 -2.55
C HIS A 99 -13.50 -4.04 -3.06
N THR A 100 -14.65 -3.48 -3.45
CA THR A 100 -15.77 -4.26 -4.03
C THR A 100 -15.98 -4.01 -5.53
N SER A 101 -15.04 -3.37 -6.23
CA SER A 101 -15.11 -3.07 -7.66
C SER A 101 -14.97 -4.29 -8.59
N GLY A 102 -14.43 -5.40 -8.08
CA GLY A 102 -14.09 -6.57 -8.89
C GLY A 102 -12.81 -6.42 -9.71
N LEU A 103 -12.02 -5.36 -9.48
CA LEU A 103 -10.69 -5.24 -10.08
C LEU A 103 -9.77 -6.36 -9.55
N PRO A 104 -8.99 -7.01 -10.43
CA PRO A 104 -8.04 -8.02 -9.99
C PRO A 104 -6.95 -7.38 -9.13
N GLY A 105 -6.64 -8.01 -7.99
CA GLY A 105 -5.46 -7.66 -7.21
C GLY A 105 -4.16 -7.98 -7.96
N THR A 106 -3.04 -7.48 -7.44
CA THR A 106 -1.69 -7.75 -7.96
C THR A 106 -1.38 -9.24 -8.08
N HIS A 107 -1.93 -10.09 -7.20
CA HIS A 107 -1.76 -11.55 -7.31
C HIS A 107 -2.46 -12.16 -8.54
N ALA A 108 -3.66 -11.69 -8.89
CA ALA A 108 -4.39 -12.20 -10.04
C ALA A 108 -3.75 -11.75 -11.36
N ALA A 109 -3.23 -10.52 -11.42
CA ALA A 109 -2.45 -10.03 -12.56
C ALA A 109 -1.12 -10.80 -12.74
N MET A 110 -0.49 -11.25 -11.66
CA MET A 110 0.72 -12.10 -11.74
C MET A 110 0.43 -13.54 -12.20
N THR A 111 -0.75 -14.08 -11.90
CA THR A 111 -1.14 -15.43 -12.36
C THR A 111 -1.76 -15.47 -13.76
N ALA A 112 -2.34 -14.35 -14.22
CA ALA A 112 -3.02 -14.23 -15.50
C ALA A 112 -2.30 -13.31 -16.51
N SER A 113 -1.04 -12.91 -16.23
CA SER A 113 -0.26 -12.10 -17.16
C SER A 113 0.02 -12.90 -18.45
N PRO A 114 -0.22 -12.33 -19.64
CA PRO A 114 0.26 -12.90 -20.90
C PRO A 114 1.79 -12.74 -21.07
N TRP A 115 2.47 -12.11 -20.11
CA TRP A 115 3.92 -11.94 -20.15
C TRP A 115 4.64 -13.24 -19.74
N PRO A 116 5.66 -13.68 -20.49
CA PRO A 116 6.40 -14.89 -20.16
C PRO A 116 7.06 -14.74 -18.78
N LYS A 117 6.84 -15.74 -17.92
CA LYS A 117 7.56 -15.86 -16.65
C LYS A 117 9.06 -15.99 -16.98
N PRO A 118 9.96 -15.22 -16.33
CA PRO A 118 11.39 -15.48 -16.44
C PRO A 118 11.67 -16.94 -16.10
N SER A 119 12.41 -17.66 -16.96
CA SER A 119 12.79 -19.04 -16.66
C SER A 119 13.52 -19.08 -15.31
N SER A 120 13.18 -20.07 -14.49
CA SER A 120 13.79 -20.29 -13.17
C SER A 120 15.24 -20.78 -13.24
N SER A 121 16.04 -20.21 -14.14
CA SER A 121 17.45 -20.55 -14.37
C SER A 121 18.37 -19.49 -13.75
N ALA A 122 17.98 -18.89 -12.63
CA ALA A 122 18.95 -18.19 -11.78
C ALA A 122 19.67 -19.26 -10.94
N PRO A 123 21.00 -19.38 -11.01
CA PRO A 123 21.74 -20.27 -10.13
C PRO A 123 21.51 -19.82 -8.68
N GLN A 124 21.19 -20.78 -7.81
CA GLN A 124 21.16 -20.56 -6.37
C GLN A 124 22.59 -20.19 -5.93
N ALA A 125 22.73 -19.00 -5.35
CA ALA A 125 23.94 -18.53 -4.66
C ALA A 125 23.62 -18.38 -3.18
#